data_AF-A0A1G2DBL0-F1
#
_entry.id   AF-A0A1G2DBL0-F1
#
_cell.length_a   1.000
_cell.length_b   1.000
_cell.length_c   1.000
_cell.angle_alpha   90.00
_cell.angle_beta   90.00
_cell.angle_gamma   90.00
#
_symmetry.space_group_name_H-M   'P 1'
#
loop_
_entity.id
_entity.type
_entity.pdbx_description
1 polymer ?
#
loop_
_entity_poly.entity_id
_entity_poly.type
_entity_poly.pdbx_seq_one_letter_code
_entity_poly.pdbx_strand_id
1 'polypeptide(L)'
;MGFLRHKETSLYFGYNRNYTRMLFQVPQFIEVEDKIIGPFTFKQFIYIAGGAGISFILFKIFPLFISVFLIAPVAALSLALAFYKMNDQPFIQVLESMLTYTFGKKLYTWEKAPPKKASEATEDRTEDISGLLVPRVSEGKLKDIAWSLGVEESLYSSEDEGGKTPSGDTK
;
A
#
# COMPACT_ATOMS: atom_id res chain seq x y z
N MET A 1 -41.62 -25.38 -59.51
CA MET A 1 -40.66 -24.28 -59.32
C MET A 1 -41.17 -23.40 -58.21
N GLY A 2 -40.51 -23.40 -57.04
CA GLY A 2 -40.75 -22.49 -55.90
C GLY A 2 -42.07 -22.71 -55.14
N PHE A 3 -42.18 -22.57 -53.83
CA PHE A 3 -41.25 -21.99 -52.86
C PHE A 3 -41.76 -22.43 -51.48
N LEU A 4 -40.95 -23.19 -50.73
CA LEU A 4 -41.24 -23.56 -49.35
C LEU A 4 -41.33 -22.28 -48.53
N ARG A 5 -42.53 -21.96 -48.04
CA ARG A 5 -42.75 -20.82 -47.15
C ARG A 5 -42.12 -21.14 -45.80
N HIS A 6 -40.87 -20.74 -45.64
CA HIS A 6 -40.14 -20.78 -44.38
C HIS A 6 -40.98 -20.04 -43.33
N LYS A 7 -41.40 -20.74 -42.28
CA LYS A 7 -41.96 -20.09 -41.10
C LYS A 7 -40.80 -19.41 -40.39
N GLU A 8 -40.78 -18.09 -40.42
CA GLU A 8 -39.88 -17.33 -39.57
C GLU A 8 -40.37 -17.47 -38.13
N THR A 9 -39.72 -18.34 -37.36
CA THR A 9 -39.83 -18.34 -35.90
C THR A 9 -39.01 -17.18 -35.39
N SER A 10 -39.63 -16.00 -35.41
CA SER A 10 -39.12 -14.81 -34.75
C SER A 10 -39.31 -14.99 -33.23
N LEU A 11 -38.34 -15.61 -32.59
CA LEU A 11 -38.24 -15.66 -31.13
C LEU A 11 -37.57 -14.38 -30.63
N TYR A 12 -38.31 -13.27 -30.64
CA TYR A 12 -37.97 -12.13 -29.80
C TYR A 12 -38.27 -12.51 -28.34
N PHE A 13 -37.31 -13.15 -27.68
CA PHE A 13 -37.35 -13.29 -26.23
C PHE A 13 -37.03 -11.92 -25.63
N GLY A 14 -38.07 -11.11 -25.43
CA GLY A 14 -37.96 -9.79 -24.81
C GLY A 14 -37.41 -9.91 -23.39
N TYR A 15 -36.13 -9.63 -23.21
CA TYR A 15 -35.55 -9.39 -21.89
C TYR A 15 -36.01 -8.01 -21.39
N ASN A 16 -37.23 -7.93 -20.86
CA ASN A 16 -37.65 -6.75 -20.12
C ASN A 16 -37.05 -6.79 -18.71
N ARG A 17 -35.75 -6.55 -18.62
CA ARG A 17 -35.06 -6.45 -17.33
C ARG A 17 -35.16 -4.99 -16.86
N ASN A 18 -36.22 -4.69 -16.12
CA ASN A 18 -36.32 -3.44 -15.38
C ASN A 18 -35.33 -3.50 -14.22
N TYR A 19 -34.12 -3.00 -14.43
CA TYR A 19 -33.16 -2.81 -13.35
C TYR A 19 -33.60 -1.62 -12.50
N THR A 20 -34.41 -1.87 -11.47
CA THR A 20 -34.60 -0.87 -10.41
C THR A 20 -33.26 -0.75 -9.70
N ARG A 21 -32.45 0.24 -10.07
CA ARG A 21 -31.21 0.59 -9.37
C ARG A 21 -31.60 1.02 -7.96
N MET A 22 -31.64 0.08 -7.03
CA MET A 22 -31.69 0.39 -5.61
C MET A 22 -30.31 0.95 -5.25
N LEU A 23 -30.23 2.27 -5.13
CA LEU A 23 -29.06 2.93 -4.58
C LEU A 23 -29.08 2.69 -3.06
N PHE A 24 -28.39 1.65 -2.62
CA PHE A 24 -28.15 1.45 -1.20
C PHE A 24 -27.23 2.57 -0.72
N GLN A 25 -27.76 3.47 0.10
CA GLN A 25 -26.95 4.49 0.73
C GLN A 25 -26.08 3.80 1.77
N VAL A 26 -24.78 3.71 1.48
CA VAL A 26 -23.82 3.14 2.44
C VAL A 26 -23.78 4.10 3.64
N PRO A 27 -24.10 3.61 4.85
CA PRO A 27 -23.96 4.43 6.04
C PRO A 27 -22.49 4.83 6.19
N GLN A 28 -22.22 6.14 6.16
CA GLN A 28 -20.86 6.69 6.26
C GLN A 28 -20.32 6.69 7.71
N PHE A 29 -21.08 6.16 8.67
CA PHE A 29 -20.74 6.22 10.10
C PHE A 29 -20.08 4.95 10.65
N ILE A 30 -19.50 4.09 9.80
CA ILE A 30 -18.80 2.88 10.28
C ILE A 30 -17.49 3.20 11.04
N GLU A 31 -16.94 4.40 10.85
CA GLU A 31 -15.66 4.80 11.43
C GLU A 31 -15.79 5.67 12.70
N VAL A 32 -17.00 6.11 13.04
CA VAL A 32 -17.22 6.91 14.25
C VAL A 32 -17.37 5.97 15.44
N GLU A 33 -16.36 5.98 16.31
CA GLU A 33 -16.37 5.14 17.52
C GLU A 33 -17.57 5.47 18.41
N ASP A 34 -18.23 4.41 18.93
CA ASP A 34 -19.42 4.55 19.77
C ASP A 34 -19.11 5.38 21.02
N LYS A 35 -19.83 6.50 21.16
CA LYS A 35 -19.78 7.34 22.35
C LYS A 35 -20.66 6.73 23.43
N ILE A 36 -20.11 5.78 24.16
CA ILE A 36 -20.83 5.01 25.19
C ILE A 36 -20.99 5.82 26.48
N ILE A 37 -20.07 6.74 26.80
CA ILE A 37 -20.08 7.54 28.03
C ILE A 37 -20.19 9.03 27.68
N GLY A 38 -21.41 9.48 27.37
CA GLY A 38 -21.69 10.89 27.08
C GLY A 38 -20.94 11.39 25.84
N PRO A 39 -20.08 12.42 25.94
CA PRO A 39 -19.29 12.91 24.81
C PRO A 39 -18.06 12.04 24.50
N PHE A 40 -17.70 11.11 25.38
CA PHE A 40 -16.48 10.31 25.32
C PHE A 40 -16.67 8.96 24.66
N THR A 41 -15.70 8.57 23.85
CA THR A 41 -15.56 7.18 23.41
C THR A 41 -15.00 6.31 24.54
N PHE A 42 -15.21 5.00 24.46
CA PHE A 42 -14.71 4.08 25.48
C PHE A 42 -13.18 4.16 25.66
N LYS A 43 -12.44 4.30 24.56
CA LYS A 43 -10.98 4.47 24.58
C LYS A 43 -10.57 5.77 25.28
N GLN A 44 -11.23 6.88 24.94
CA GLN A 44 -10.96 8.18 25.57
C GLN A 44 -11.18 8.14 27.09
N PHE A 45 -12.26 7.50 27.52
CA PHE A 45 -12.55 7.32 28.95
C PHE A 45 -11.43 6.54 29.65
N ILE A 46 -10.95 5.43 29.06
CA ILE A 46 -9.85 4.64 29.63
C ILE A 46 -8.57 5.46 29.75
N TYR A 47 -8.24 6.30 28.76
CA TYR A 47 -7.02 7.12 28.84
C TYR A 47 -7.10 8.19 29.92
N ILE A 48 -8.26 8.84 30.09
CA ILE A 48 -8.47 9.84 31.15
C ILE A 48 -8.48 9.15 32.52
N ALA A 49 -9.22 8.05 32.66
CA ALA A 49 -9.28 7.28 33.91
C ALA A 49 -7.91 6.70 34.30
N GLY A 50 -7.18 6.16 33.33
CA GLY A 50 -5.82 5.65 33.53
C GLY A 50 -4.83 6.77 33.89
N GLY A 51 -4.87 7.89 33.17
CA GLY A 51 -4.04 9.06 33.47
C GLY A 51 -4.33 9.67 34.84
N ALA A 52 -5.61 9.78 35.21
CA ALA A 52 -6.04 10.24 36.53
C ALA A 52 -5.62 9.24 37.63
N GLY A 53 -5.77 7.94 37.38
CA GLY A 53 -5.35 6.88 38.29
C GLY A 53 -3.84 6.89 38.55
N ILE A 54 -3.02 6.98 37.50
CA ILE A 54 -1.56 7.10 37.62
C ILE A 54 -1.20 8.39 38.38
N SER A 55 -1.85 9.50 38.04
CA SER A 55 -1.59 10.78 38.69
C SER A 55 -1.92 10.74 40.19
N PHE A 56 -3.00 10.06 40.57
CA PHE A 56 -3.38 9.87 41.96
C PHE A 56 -2.37 9.00 42.73
N ILE A 57 -1.87 7.93 42.11
CA ILE A 57 -0.83 7.07 42.69
C ILE A 57 0.46 7.88 42.91
N LEU A 58 0.89 8.66 41.91
CA LEU A 58 2.07 9.52 42.02
C LEU A 58 1.91 10.57 43.12
N PHE A 59 0.74 11.18 43.22
CA PHE A 59 0.42 12.13 44.29
C PHE A 59 0.52 11.51 45.68
N LYS A 60 0.16 10.23 45.82
CA LYS A 60 0.17 9.54 47.11
C LYS A 60 1.56 9.07 47.55
N ILE A 61 2.45 8.76 46.60
CA ILE A 61 3.79 8.21 46.87
C ILE A 61 4.83 9.32 47.08
N PHE A 62 4.77 10.41 46.32
CA PHE A 62 5.81 11.44 46.30
C PHE A 62 5.40 12.73 47.04
N PRO A 63 6.37 13.54 47.52
CA PRO A 63 6.09 14.86 48.06
C PRO A 63 5.57 15.80 46.96
N LEU A 64 4.70 16.74 47.33
CA LEU A 64 3.89 17.56 46.41
C LEU A 64 4.70 18.19 45.26
N PHE A 65 5.88 18.74 45.55
CA PHE A 65 6.76 19.34 44.53
C PHE A 65 7.18 18.36 43.43
N ILE A 66 7.58 17.15 43.80
CA ILE A 66 8.01 16.11 42.85
C ILE A 66 6.77 15.54 42.14
N SER A 67 5.69 15.32 42.88
CA SER A 67 4.44 14.81 42.34
C SER A 67 3.90 15.71 41.23
N VAL A 68 3.82 17.03 41.44
CA VAL A 68 3.30 17.96 40.44
C VAL A 68 4.16 17.95 39.17
N PHE A 69 5.49 17.94 39.32
CA PHE A 69 6.40 17.87 38.17
C PHE A 69 6.21 16.60 37.34
N LEU A 70 5.91 15.47 37.98
CA LEU A 70 5.71 14.19 37.29
C LEU A 70 4.28 13.99 36.77
N ILE A 71 3.29 14.52 37.49
CA ILE A 71 1.87 14.49 37.11
C ILE A 71 1.62 15.39 35.90
N ALA A 72 2.27 16.57 35.83
CA ALA A 72 2.07 17.50 34.72
C ALA A 72 2.24 16.86 33.33
N PRO A 73 3.35 16.18 32.99
CA PRO A 73 3.50 15.52 31.70
C PRO A 73 2.55 14.33 31.53
N VAL A 74 2.26 13.58 32.59
CA VAL A 74 1.33 12.43 32.53
C VAL A 74 -0.10 12.88 32.23
N ALA A 75 -0.57 13.93 32.91
CA ALA A 75 -1.88 14.51 32.70
C ALA A 75 -1.99 15.15 31.31
N ALA A 76 -0.95 15.88 30.88
CA ALA A 76 -0.90 16.46 29.54
C ALA A 76 -0.96 15.37 28.45
N LEU A 77 -0.20 14.28 28.62
CA LEU A 77 -0.18 13.16 27.67
C LEU A 77 -1.52 12.41 27.64
N SER A 78 -2.15 12.20 28.80
CA SER A 78 -3.48 11.58 28.90
C SER A 78 -4.57 12.42 28.20
N LEU A 79 -4.55 13.74 28.39
CA LEU A 79 -5.47 14.65 27.71
C LEU A 79 -5.21 14.70 26.20
N ALA A 80 -3.94 14.70 25.77
CA ALA A 80 -3.59 14.63 24.36
C ALA A 80 -4.12 13.33 23.72
N LEU A 81 -3.95 12.19 24.38
CA LEU A 81 -4.50 10.90 23.92
C LEU A 81 -6.02 10.90 23.78
N ALA A 82 -6.74 11.58 24.67
CA ALA A 82 -8.19 11.59 24.65
C ALA A 82 -8.76 12.58 23.61
N PHE A 83 -8.21 13.80 23.52
CA PHE A 83 -8.84 14.89 22.77
C PHE A 83 -8.08 15.34 21.53
N TYR A 84 -6.77 15.10 21.46
CA TYR A 84 -5.98 15.58 20.34
C TYR A 84 -6.23 14.70 19.11
N LYS A 85 -6.40 15.36 17.97
CA LYS A 85 -6.57 14.72 16.66
C LYS A 85 -5.56 15.36 15.71
N MET A 86 -4.85 14.52 14.96
CA MET A 86 -3.86 14.95 13.99
C MET A 86 -4.33 14.51 12.61
N ASN A 87 -4.51 15.45 11.69
CA ASN A 87 -4.95 15.16 10.31
C ASN A 87 -6.20 14.27 10.26
N ASP A 88 -7.23 14.65 11.03
CA ASP A 88 -8.50 13.93 11.24
C ASP A 88 -8.40 12.54 11.89
N GLN A 89 -7.20 12.06 12.19
CA GLN A 89 -6.98 10.79 12.89
C GLN A 89 -6.87 11.00 14.40
N PRO A 90 -7.42 10.07 15.21
CA PRO A 90 -7.27 10.13 16.66
C PRO A 90 -5.80 9.94 17.04
N PHE A 91 -5.30 10.75 17.98
CA PHE A 91 -3.87 10.76 18.35
C PHE A 91 -3.34 9.39 18.79
N ILE A 92 -4.20 8.51 19.31
CA ILE A 92 -3.82 7.13 19.65
C ILE A 92 -3.21 6.36 18.47
N GLN A 93 -3.78 6.47 17.27
CA GLN A 93 -3.29 5.75 16.08
C GLN A 93 -1.94 6.30 15.64
N VAL A 94 -1.78 7.63 15.75
CA VAL A 94 -0.52 8.30 15.45
C VAL A 94 0.55 7.87 16.44
N LEU A 95 0.22 7.85 17.74
CA LEU A 95 1.16 7.42 18.78
C LEU A 95 1.53 5.93 18.65
N GLU A 96 0.57 5.07 18.34
CA GLU A 96 0.80 3.64 18.07
C GLU A 96 1.74 3.46 16.87
N SER A 97 1.52 4.23 15.80
CA SER A 97 2.39 4.21 14.62
C SER A 97 3.79 4.74 14.95
N MET A 98 3.90 5.80 15.75
CA MET A 98 5.19 6.33 16.22
C MET A 98 5.95 5.31 17.08
N LEU A 99 5.25 4.64 18.01
CA LEU A 99 5.83 3.61 18.86
C LEU A 99 6.28 2.40 18.03
N THR A 100 5.42 1.92 17.14
CA THR A 100 5.72 0.79 16.24
C THR A 100 6.86 1.12 15.30
N TYR A 101 6.96 2.34 14.80
CA TYR A 101 8.06 2.77 13.94
C TYR A 101 9.38 2.91 14.72
N THR A 102 9.32 3.45 15.94
CA THR A 102 10.51 3.66 16.79
C THR A 102 11.09 2.33 17.30
N PHE A 103 10.23 1.42 17.77
CA PHE A 103 10.62 0.13 18.35
C PHE A 103 10.59 -1.03 17.35
N GLY A 104 10.00 -0.81 16.17
CA GLY A 104 9.87 -1.82 15.13
C GLY A 104 11.20 -2.15 14.46
N LYS A 105 11.34 -3.41 14.06
CA LYS A 105 12.49 -3.85 13.28
C LYS A 105 12.40 -3.25 11.88
N LYS A 106 13.39 -2.45 11.50
CA LYS A 106 13.52 -1.87 10.15
C LYS A 106 14.08 -2.93 9.20
N LEU A 107 13.27 -3.94 8.89
CA LEU A 107 13.66 -4.97 7.93
C LEU A 107 13.45 -4.41 6.52
N TYR A 108 14.51 -3.87 5.93
CA TYR A 108 14.53 -3.53 4.51
C TYR A 108 14.78 -4.81 3.72
N THR A 109 13.74 -5.59 3.46
CA THR A 109 13.82 -6.67 2.49
C THR A 109 13.64 -6.09 1.10
N TRP A 110 14.74 -5.97 0.37
CA TRP A 110 14.68 -5.80 -1.07
C TRP A 110 14.19 -7.12 -1.68
N GLU A 111 12.88 -7.21 -1.92
CA GLU A 111 12.35 -8.27 -2.76
C GLU A 111 12.65 -7.90 -4.22
N LYS A 112 13.57 -8.62 -4.84
CA LYS A 112 13.61 -8.67 -6.30
C LYS A 112 12.30 -9.28 -6.73
N ALA A 113 11.40 -8.45 -7.25
CA ALA A 113 10.15 -8.93 -7.82
C ALA A 113 10.48 -10.11 -8.74
N PRO A 114 9.95 -11.32 -8.48
CA PRO A 114 10.19 -12.43 -9.37
C PRO A 114 9.77 -11.98 -10.78
N PRO A 115 10.56 -12.30 -11.82
CA PRO A 115 10.16 -11.95 -13.18
C PRO A 115 8.75 -12.46 -13.36
N LYS A 116 7.83 -11.53 -13.62
CA LYS A 116 6.41 -11.79 -13.79
C LYS A 116 6.31 -12.86 -14.87
N LYS A 117 6.21 -14.12 -14.47
CA LYS A 117 5.91 -15.22 -15.39
C LYS A 117 4.60 -14.81 -16.00
N ALA A 118 4.63 -14.47 -17.28
CA ALA A 118 3.45 -14.28 -18.08
C ALA A 118 2.66 -15.58 -17.93
N SER A 119 1.68 -15.58 -17.03
CA SER A 119 0.70 -16.64 -16.97
C SER A 119 0.00 -16.63 -18.30
N GLU A 120 0.09 -17.76 -18.99
CA GLU A 120 -0.61 -18.03 -20.22
C GLU A 120 -2.09 -17.69 -20.07
N ALA A 121 -2.58 -16.93 -21.05
CA ALA A 121 -3.93 -16.90 -21.59
C ALA A 121 -5.08 -17.14 -20.59
N THR A 122 -5.65 -16.05 -20.09
CA THR A 122 -7.12 -15.97 -20.00
C THR A 122 -7.56 -14.99 -21.07
N GLU A 123 -8.19 -15.53 -22.12
CA GLU A 123 -8.95 -14.80 -23.13
C GLU A 123 -9.94 -13.87 -22.43
N ASP A 124 -9.74 -12.56 -22.61
CA ASP A 124 -10.79 -11.55 -22.81
C ASP A 124 -10.17 -10.16 -22.56
N ARG A 125 -9.82 -9.47 -23.66
CA ARG A 125 -9.77 -8.01 -23.83
C ARG A 125 -9.07 -7.69 -25.13
N THR A 126 -9.82 -7.84 -26.22
CA THR A 126 -9.48 -7.19 -27.49
C THR A 126 -10.00 -5.76 -27.42
N GLU A 127 -9.39 -4.87 -26.65
CA GLU A 127 -9.60 -3.42 -26.81
C GLU A 127 -8.34 -2.66 -26.36
N ASP A 128 -7.73 -2.01 -27.35
CA ASP A 128 -6.86 -0.84 -27.27
C ASP A 128 -5.56 -0.91 -26.43
N ILE A 129 -4.49 -1.41 -27.05
CA ILE A 129 -3.11 -1.06 -26.67
C ILE A 129 -2.31 -0.59 -27.89
N SER A 130 -2.95 0.22 -28.75
CA SER A 130 -2.26 0.86 -29.88
C SER A 130 -1.37 2.05 -29.46
N GLY A 131 -1.32 2.37 -28.15
CA GLY A 131 -0.60 3.52 -27.61
C GLY A 131 0.82 3.28 -27.08
N LEU A 132 1.32 2.05 -27.03
CA LEU A 132 2.70 1.76 -26.60
C LEU A 132 3.52 1.19 -27.76
N LEU A 133 3.58 1.95 -28.86
CA LEU A 133 4.59 1.78 -29.89
C LEU A 133 5.95 2.19 -29.31
N VAL A 134 6.57 1.28 -28.54
CA VAL A 134 8.02 1.32 -28.33
C VAL A 134 8.63 1.34 -29.73
N PRO A 135 9.35 2.40 -30.13
CA PRO A 135 9.97 2.45 -31.44
C PRO A 135 10.87 1.24 -31.54
N ARG A 136 10.60 0.34 -32.49
CA ARG A 136 11.45 -0.82 -32.73
C ARG A 136 12.75 -0.31 -33.33
N VAL A 137 13.72 -0.01 -32.47
CA VAL A 137 15.05 0.39 -32.91
C VAL A 137 15.66 -0.83 -33.60
N SER A 138 16.02 -0.69 -34.87
CA SER A 138 16.69 -1.76 -35.60
C SER A 138 18.10 -1.96 -35.06
N GLU A 139 18.59 -3.20 -35.09
CA GLU A 139 19.92 -3.57 -34.60
C GLU A 139 21.03 -2.71 -35.22
N GLY A 140 20.86 -2.31 -36.49
CA GLY A 140 21.77 -1.35 -37.15
C GLY A 140 21.81 0.03 -36.48
N LYS A 141 20.66 0.60 -36.11
CA LYS A 141 20.60 1.91 -35.43
C LYS A 141 21.22 1.86 -34.03
N LEU A 142 21.05 0.75 -33.31
CA LEU A 142 21.68 0.57 -32.00
C LEU A 142 23.21 0.50 -32.15
N LYS A 143 23.69 -0.17 -33.19
CA LYS A 143 25.12 -0.28 -33.49
C LYS A 143 25.73 1.07 -33.88
N ASP A 144 25.07 1.84 -34.73
CA ASP A 144 25.53 3.19 -35.12
C ASP A 144 25.64 4.13 -33.91
N ILE A 145 24.69 4.05 -32.97
CA ILE A 145 24.71 4.83 -31.72
C ILE A 145 25.86 4.37 -30.81
N ALA A 146 26.10 3.06 -30.71
CA ALA A 146 27.23 2.52 -29.94
C ALA A 146 28.60 2.95 -30.51
N TRP A 147 28.71 2.99 -31.84
CA TRP A 147 29.89 3.54 -32.54
C TRP A 147 30.06 5.04 -32.26
N SER A 148 28.96 5.80 -32.27
CA SER A 148 29.00 7.24 -31.94
C SER A 148 29.33 7.51 -30.47
N LEU A 149 29.05 6.57 -29.57
CA LEU A 149 29.32 6.67 -28.13
C LEU A 149 30.72 6.17 -27.75
N GLY A 150 31.51 5.69 -28.71
CA GLY A 150 32.90 5.27 -28.48
C GLY A 150 33.05 4.07 -27.54
N VAL A 151 32.13 3.11 -27.60
CA VAL A 151 32.05 1.96 -26.68
C VAL A 151 32.73 0.70 -27.25
N GLU A 152 33.72 0.86 -28.14
CA GLU A 152 34.37 -0.24 -28.87
C GLU A 152 35.04 -1.27 -27.95
N GLU A 153 35.64 -0.84 -26.84
CA GLU A 153 36.46 -1.68 -25.97
C GLU A 153 35.63 -2.67 -25.11
N SER A 154 34.41 -2.32 -24.70
CA SER A 154 33.62 -3.18 -23.80
C SER A 154 32.89 -4.32 -24.50
N LEU A 155 32.64 -4.19 -25.81
CA LEU A 155 31.94 -5.24 -26.58
C LEU A 155 32.87 -6.43 -26.83
N TYR A 156 34.14 -6.20 -27.19
CA TYR A 156 35.11 -7.28 -27.44
C TYR A 156 35.72 -7.86 -26.16
N SER A 157 35.71 -7.13 -25.03
CA SER A 157 36.20 -7.66 -23.75
C SER A 157 35.34 -8.79 -23.16
N SER A 158 34.13 -9.04 -23.69
CA SER A 158 33.21 -10.05 -23.17
C SER A 158 33.28 -11.38 -23.92
N GLU A 159 33.82 -11.42 -25.14
CA GLU A 159 34.02 -12.65 -25.90
C GLU A 159 35.29 -13.43 -25.47
N ASP A 160 36.26 -12.77 -24.82
CA ASP A 160 37.57 -13.38 -24.50
C ASP A 160 37.66 -13.99 -23.08
N GLU A 161 36.66 -13.84 -22.22
CA GLU A 161 36.63 -14.39 -20.85
C GLU A 161 35.79 -15.69 -20.73
N GLY A 162 35.62 -16.41 -21.84
CA GLY A 162 35.00 -17.73 -21.93
C GLY A 162 36.01 -18.88 -21.99
N GLY A 163 37.03 -18.91 -21.11
CA GLY A 163 38.05 -19.98 -21.15
C GLY A 163 39.13 -19.90 -20.07
N LYS A 164 38.76 -20.00 -18.78
CA LYS A 164 39.75 -20.22 -17.71
C LYS A 164 40.37 -21.62 -17.79
N THR A 165 41.66 -21.66 -18.10
CA THR A 165 42.67 -22.31 -17.24
C THR A 165 43.96 -21.51 -17.32
N PRO A 166 44.60 -21.20 -16.18
CA PRO A 166 45.94 -21.73 -16.02
C PRO A 166 46.18 -22.29 -14.62
N SER A 167 46.74 -23.49 -14.63
CA SER A 167 47.49 -24.11 -13.54
C SER A 167 48.94 -23.60 -13.61
N GLY A 168 49.56 -23.33 -12.45
CA GLY A 168 51.02 -23.44 -12.26
C GLY A 168 51.84 -22.16 -12.17
N ASP A 169 52.20 -21.84 -10.93
CA ASP A 169 53.58 -21.74 -10.41
C ASP A 169 54.62 -20.70 -10.90
N THR A 170 55.29 -20.16 -9.87
CA THR A 170 56.64 -19.51 -9.79
C THR A 170 56.75 -18.09 -10.40
N LYS A 171 57.25 -17.07 -9.70
CA LYS A 171 58.31 -16.99 -8.67
C LYS A 171 58.12 -15.72 -7.83
#